data_AF-A0A1H3R777-F1
#
_entry.id   AF-A0A1H3R777-F1
#
_cell.length_a   1.000
_cell.length_b   1.000
_cell.length_c   1.000
_cell.angle_alpha   90.00
_cell.angle_beta   90.00
_cell.angle_gamma   90.00
#
_symmetry.space_group_name_H-M   'P 1'
#
loop_
_entity.id
_entity.type
_entity.pdbx_description
1 polymer ?
#
loop_
_entity_poly.entity_id
_entity_poly.type
_entity_poly.pdbx_seq_one_letter_code
_entity_poly.pdbx_strand_id
1 'polypeptide(L)'
;MDSKEQQLKTLLGLTTRTLTDLTASITSMSFELLRSDDSTTRNAARQMIERMLTISSNLDEHWRLLAEFSGDQGGETPMDGLASIARQDDPPRLPSN
;
A
#
# COMPACT_ATOMS: atom_id res chain seq x y z
N MET A 1 28.66 2.65 15.41
CA MET A 1 28.33 3.23 14.08
C MET A 1 26.85 3.04 13.74
N ASP A 2 26.05 2.50 14.66
CA ASP A 2 24.67 2.01 14.46
C ASP A 2 23.59 3.06 14.22
N SER A 3 23.71 4.27 14.76
CA SER A 3 22.58 5.23 14.73
C SER A 3 22.21 5.70 13.33
N LYS A 4 23.19 5.96 12.45
CA LYS A 4 22.94 6.41 11.07
C LYS A 4 22.40 5.30 10.19
N GLU A 5 22.93 4.09 10.34
CA GLU A 5 22.45 2.92 9.59
C GLU A 5 21.00 2.59 9.96
N GLN A 6 20.67 2.64 11.26
CA GLN A 6 19.31 2.44 11.74
C GLN A 6 18.35 3.52 11.21
N GLN A 7 18.77 4.79 11.22
CA GLN A 7 17.97 5.88 10.65
C GLN A 7 17.71 5.69 9.14
N LEU A 8 18.71 5.22 8.40
CA LEU A 8 18.57 4.93 6.97
C LEU A 8 17.59 3.77 6.73
N LYS A 9 17.67 2.69 7.52
CA LYS A 9 16.72 1.57 7.47
C LYS A 9 15.29 2.05 7.69
N THR A 10 15.07 2.85 8.75
CA THR A 10 13.75 3.42 9.05
C THR A 10 13.23 4.30 7.93
N LEU A 11 14.05 5.21 7.39
CA LEU A 11 13.65 6.11 6.32
C LEU A 11 13.29 5.34 5.04
N LEU A 12 14.09 4.32 4.70
CA LEU A 12 13.84 3.47 3.53
C LEU A 12 12.54 2.68 3.68
N GLY A 13 12.29 2.08 4.85
CA GLY A 13 11.03 1.39 5.13
C GLY A 13 9.79 2.31 5.06
N LEU A 14 9.88 3.52 5.63
CA LEU A 14 8.82 4.51 5.53
C LEU A 14 8.57 4.94 4.07
N THR A 15 9.63 5.11 3.29
CA THR A 15 9.54 5.50 1.88
C THR A 15 8.88 4.41 1.05
N THR A 16 9.31 3.16 1.19
CA THR A 16 8.72 2.01 0.50
C THR A 16 7.24 1.86 0.85
N ARG A 17 6.86 2.08 2.11
CA ARG A 17 5.45 2.09 2.54
C ARG A 17 4.65 3.22 1.89
N THR A 18 5.15 4.46 1.94
CA THR A 18 4.47 5.59 1.30
C THR A 18 4.28 5.36 -0.20
N LEU A 19 5.28 4.78 -0.89
CA LEU A 19 5.15 4.44 -2.30
C LEU A 19 4.09 3.36 -2.53
N THR A 20 4.01 2.35 -1.67
CA THR A 20 2.97 1.31 -1.72
C THR A 20 1.57 1.92 -1.59
N ASP A 21 1.37 2.80 -0.60
CA ASP A 21 0.09 3.47 -0.34
C ASP A 21 -0.31 4.38 -1.52
N LEU A 22 0.66 5.08 -2.12
CA LEU A 22 0.44 5.90 -3.32
C LEU A 22 0.05 5.05 -4.53
N THR A 23 0.74 3.93 -4.77
CA THR A 23 0.41 3.00 -5.85
C THR A 23 -1.02 2.47 -5.70
N ALA A 24 -1.42 2.07 -4.49
CA ALA A 24 -2.78 1.61 -4.21
C ALA A 24 -3.82 2.72 -4.46
N SER A 25 -3.57 3.93 -3.95
CA SER A 25 -4.47 5.08 -4.09
C SER A 25 -4.66 5.49 -5.57
N ILE A 26 -3.56 5.58 -6.33
CA ILE A 26 -3.60 5.91 -7.76
C ILE A 26 -4.32 4.81 -8.54
N THR A 27 -4.08 3.53 -8.21
CA THR A 27 -4.78 2.41 -8.85
C THR A 27 -6.27 2.48 -8.61
N SER A 28 -6.72 2.74 -7.37
CA SER A 28 -8.13 2.90 -7.03
C SER A 28 -8.77 4.04 -7.81
N MET A 29 -8.16 5.22 -7.82
CA MET A 29 -8.64 6.37 -8.59
C MET A 29 -8.69 6.07 -10.10
N SER A 30 -7.72 5.31 -10.61
CA SER A 30 -7.73 4.87 -12.02
C SER A 30 -8.91 3.96 -12.32
N PHE A 31 -9.28 3.05 -11.40
CA PHE A 31 -10.47 2.22 -11.57
C PHE A 31 -11.76 3.06 -11.61
N GLU A 32 -11.85 4.12 -10.81
CA GLU A 32 -12.99 5.05 -10.85
C GLU A 32 -13.08 5.76 -12.22
N LEU A 33 -11.95 6.22 -12.76
CA LEU A 33 -11.87 6.89 -14.06
C LEU A 33 -12.27 5.99 -15.24
N LEU A 34 -12.23 4.65 -15.10
CA LEU A 34 -12.74 3.73 -16.13
C LEU A 34 -14.25 3.88 -16.37
N ARG A 35 -14.98 4.50 -15.44
CA ARG A 35 -16.42 4.76 -15.55
C ARG A 35 -16.75 6.06 -16.29
N SER A 36 -15.73 6.85 -16.67
CA SER A 36 -15.91 8.07 -17.45
C SER A 36 -16.52 7.79 -18.82
N ASP A 37 -17.38 8.68 -19.31
CA ASP A 37 -17.93 8.61 -20.68
C ASP A 37 -16.89 8.98 -21.75
N ASP A 38 -15.86 9.74 -21.39
CA ASP A 38 -14.76 10.08 -22.29
C ASP A 38 -13.81 8.90 -22.51
N SER A 39 -13.70 8.47 -23.76
CA SER A 39 -12.84 7.36 -24.17
C SER A 39 -11.35 7.61 -23.92
N THR A 40 -10.91 8.88 -23.99
CA THR A 40 -9.52 9.24 -23.74
C THR A 40 -9.19 9.03 -22.26
N THR A 41 -10.07 9.49 -21.37
CA THR A 41 -9.98 9.29 -19.92
C THR A 41 -9.93 7.80 -19.56
N ARG A 42 -10.82 6.98 -20.13
CA ARG A 42 -10.80 5.51 -19.87
C ARG A 42 -9.49 4.86 -20.33
N ASN A 43 -8.98 5.25 -21.50
CA ASN A 43 -7.71 4.71 -22.01
C ASN A 43 -6.52 5.12 -21.16
N ALA A 44 -6.48 6.37 -20.69
CA ALA A 44 -5.46 6.85 -19.76
C ALA A 44 -5.51 6.08 -18.43
N ALA A 45 -6.72 5.84 -17.90
CA ALA A 45 -6.94 5.07 -16.68
C ALA A 45 -6.43 3.62 -16.81
N ARG A 46 -6.70 2.93 -17.93
CA ARG A 46 -6.18 1.58 -18.19
C ARG A 46 -4.65 1.55 -18.17
N GLN A 47 -4.01 2.49 -18.88
CA GLN A 47 -2.55 2.60 -18.87
C GLN A 47 -2.00 2.90 -17.47
N MET A 48 -2.72 3.70 -16.68
CA MET A 48 -2.30 4.01 -15.31
C MET A 48 -2.33 2.77 -14.42
N ILE A 49 -3.37 1.93 -14.55
CA ILE A 49 -3.46 0.63 -13.85
C ILE A 49 -2.29 -0.29 -14.23
N GLU A 50 -2.01 -0.45 -15.53
CA GLU A 50 -0.91 -1.30 -16.01
C GLU A 50 0.46 -0.83 -15.48
N ARG A 51 0.68 0.50 -15.45
CA ARG A 51 1.89 1.10 -14.88
C ARG A 51 1.97 0.86 -13.38
N MET A 52 0.86 1.01 -12.65
CA MET A 52 0.83 0.79 -11.21
C MET A 52 1.07 -0.69 -10.85
N LEU A 53 0.57 -1.65 -11.64
CA LEU A 53 0.89 -3.08 -11.46
C LEU A 53 2.40 -3.33 -11.61
N THR A 54 3.03 -2.74 -12.62
CA THR A 54 4.49 -2.84 -12.80
C THR A 54 5.25 -2.21 -11.63
N ILE A 55 4.81 -1.05 -11.14
CA ILE A 55 5.41 -0.39 -9.98
C ILE A 55 5.22 -1.23 -8.71
N SER A 56 4.06 -1.83 -8.51
CA SER A 56 3.78 -2.74 -7.38
C SER A 56 4.78 -3.88 -7.33
N SER A 57 5.01 -4.58 -8.46
CA SER A 57 5.98 -5.68 -8.50
C SER A 57 7.41 -5.23 -8.17
N ASN A 58 7.80 -4.02 -8.58
CA ASN A 58 9.12 -3.47 -8.23
C ASN A 58 9.20 -3.10 -6.74
N LEU A 59 8.10 -2.63 -6.15
CA LEU A 59 8.04 -2.34 -4.71
C LEU A 59 8.10 -3.62 -3.87
N ASP A 60 7.51 -4.72 -4.33
CA ASP A 60 7.63 -6.03 -3.68
C ASP A 60 9.09 -6.50 -3.62
N GLU A 61 9.85 -6.28 -4.70
CA GLU A 61 11.29 -6.54 -4.72
C GLU A 61 12.05 -5.60 -3.77
N HIS A 62 11.67 -4.32 -3.68
CA HIS A 62 12.26 -3.40 -2.70
C HIS A 62 11.99 -3.84 -1.25
N TRP A 63 10.82 -4.39 -0.96
CA TRP A 63 10.51 -4.99 0.35
C TRP A 63 11.41 -6.18 0.65
N ARG A 64 11.61 -7.08 -0.31
CA ARG A 64 12.51 -8.24 -0.17
C ARG A 64 13.93 -7.79 0.17
N LEU A 65 14.48 -6.85 -0.59
CA LEU A 65 15.83 -6.32 -0.36
C LEU A 65 15.96 -5.58 0.97
N LEU A 66 14.93 -4.86 1.40
CA LEU A 66 14.93 -4.17 2.69
C LEU A 66 14.92 -5.16 3.87
N ALA A 67 14.18 -6.26 3.75
CA ALA A 67 14.18 -7.34 4.74
C ALA A 67 15.57 -7.99 4.86
N GLU A 68 16.20 -8.29 3.72
CA GLU A 68 17.58 -8.81 3.65
C GLU A 68 18.59 -7.86 4.28
N PHE A 69 18.49 -6.56 3.97
CA PHE A 69 19.37 -5.53 4.52
C PHE A 69 19.18 -5.31 6.03
N SER A 70 17.98 -5.58 6.54
CA SER A 70 17.69 -5.44 7.97
C SER A 70 18.25 -6.59 8.80
N GLY A 71 18.69 -7.69 8.16
CA GLY A 71 19.17 -8.90 8.84
C GLY A 71 18.06 -9.67 9.56
N ASP A 72 16.83 -9.21 9.43
CA ASP A 72 15.66 -9.79 10.06
C ASP A 72 14.99 -10.74 9.05
N GLN A 73 15.49 -11.97 8.99
CA GLN A 73 14.80 -13.06 8.28
C GLN A 73 13.54 -13.55 9.03
N GLY A 74 13.02 -12.78 9.99
CA GLY A 74 11.92 -13.21 10.86
C GLY A 74 11.13 -12.02 11.40
N GLY A 75 10.57 -11.21 10.50
CA GLY A 75 9.84 -10.01 10.86
C GLY A 75 8.62 -9.75 9.99
N GLU A 76 7.88 -10.79 9.61
CA GLU A 76 6.44 -10.62 9.46
C GLU A 76 5.93 -10.10 10.82
N THR A 77 5.91 -8.78 10.97
CA THR A 77 4.79 -8.17 11.65
C THR A 77 3.77 -8.01 10.54
N PRO A 78 2.76 -8.89 10.41
CA PRO A 78 1.51 -8.46 9.82
C PRO A 78 1.12 -7.23 10.65
N MET A 79 1.39 -6.03 10.12
CA MET A 79 1.04 -4.82 10.82
C MET A 79 -0.48 -4.82 10.90
N ASP A 80 -0.92 -5.12 12.11
CA ASP A 80 -2.26 -5.26 12.66
C ASP A 80 -3.04 -3.93 12.57
N GLY A 81 -3.05 -3.33 11.38
CA GLY A 81 -3.64 -2.03 11.06
C GLY A 81 -4.76 -2.13 10.03
N LEU A 82 -4.86 -3.24 9.29
CA LEU A 82 -5.98 -3.48 8.36
C LEU A 82 -7.11 -4.31 9.01
N ALA A 83 -6.83 -5.07 10.07
CA ALA A 83 -7.87 -5.79 10.83
C ALA A 83 -8.74 -4.85 11.68
N SER A 84 -8.20 -3.71 12.10
CA SER A 84 -8.91 -2.73 12.94
C SER A 84 -10.06 -2.02 12.21
N ILE A 85 -10.01 -1.94 10.87
CA ILE A 85 -11.07 -1.27 10.08
C ILE A 85 -12.22 -2.23 9.76
N ALA A 86 -11.97 -3.54 9.70
CA ALA A 86 -13.01 -4.55 9.40
C ALA A 86 -13.86 -4.94 10.62
N ARG A 87 -13.47 -4.56 11.85
CA ARG A 87 -14.16 -4.96 13.09
C ARG A 87 -15.13 -3.91 13.65
N GLN A 88 -15.23 -2.74 13.00
CA GLN A 88 -16.04 -1.61 13.51
C GLN A 88 -17.46 -1.54 12.92
N ASP A 89 -17.86 -2.52 12.12
CA ASP A 89 -19.21 -2.65 11.55
C ASP A 89 -20.11 -3.56 12.42
N ASP A 90 -20.18 -3.28 13.72
CA ASP A 90 -21.23 -3.84 14.58
C ASP A 90 -22.45 -2.89 14.49
N PRO A 91 -23.62 -3.34 13.99
CA PRO A 91 -24.78 -2.48 13.88
C PRO A 91 -25.28 -2.07 15.28
N PRO A 92 -25.77 -0.83 15.45
CA PRO A 92 -26.18 -0.33 16.76
C PRO A 92 -27.35 -1.16 17.30
N ARG A 93 -27.13 -1.84 18.42
CA ARG A 93 -28.20 -2.49 19.19
C ARG A 93 -29.09 -1.42 19.81
N LEU A 94 -30.34 -1.36 19.36
CA LEU A 94 -31.39 -0.55 19.99
C LEU A 94 -31.67 -1.09 21.41
N PRO A 95 -31.78 -0.22 22.44
CA PRO A 95 -32.21 -0.66 23.76
C PRO A 95 -33.68 -1.10 23.71
N SER A 96 -33.97 -2.29 24.23
CA SER A 96 -35.33 -2.76 24.45
C SER A 96 -35.88 -2.13 25.72
N ASN A 97 -36.94 -1.32 25.60
CA ASN A 97 -37.93 -1.05 26.64
C ASN A 97 -39.22 -0.51 26.03
#